data_AF-A0A436W8V0-F1
#
_entry.id   AF-A0A436W8V0-F1
#
_cell.length_a   1.000
_cell.length_b   1.000
_cell.length_c   1.000
_cell.angle_alpha   90.00
_cell.angle_beta   90.00
_cell.angle_gamma   90.00
#
_symmetry.space_group_name_H-M   'P 1'
#
loop_
_entity.id
_entity.type
_entity.pdbx_description
1 polymer ?
#
loop_
_entity_poly.entity_id
_entity_poly.type
_entity_poly.pdbx_seq_one_letter_code
_entity_poly.pdbx_strand_id
1 'polypeptide(L)'
;MIWETVRLSLISIRRNVLRSFLTLLGIVIGVAAVIAMLTIGSGTTAKVKSDISKLGSNLLVVSPGRPAGPGGPGGLDQAVRPLADKDLAALVKHLDGARAISPASQKQVRV
;
A
#
# COMPACT_ATOMS: atom_id res chain seq x y z
N MET A 1 45.10 -26.44 -22.74
CA MET A 1 44.58 -25.15 -23.27
C MET A 1 43.76 -24.42 -22.21
N ILE A 2 42.46 -24.72 -22.00
CA ILE A 2 41.62 -24.01 -20.99
C ILE A 2 42.18 -24.21 -19.56
N TRP A 3 42.67 -25.41 -19.26
CA TRP A 3 43.28 -25.74 -17.97
C TRP A 3 44.56 -24.93 -17.68
N GLU A 4 45.48 -24.82 -18.65
CA GLU A 4 46.64 -23.91 -18.56
C GLU A 4 46.21 -22.48 -18.32
N THR A 5 45.20 -21.98 -19.03
CA THR A 5 44.75 -20.60 -18.90
C THR A 5 44.26 -20.31 -17.48
N VAL A 6 43.40 -21.17 -16.92
CA VAL A 6 42.92 -21.03 -15.53
C VAL A 6 44.07 -21.08 -14.54
N ARG A 7 45.03 -22.00 -14.73
CA ARG A 7 46.21 -22.12 -13.87
C ARG A 7 47.06 -20.85 -13.90
N LEU A 8 47.30 -20.28 -15.08
CA LEU A 8 48.04 -19.03 -15.26
C LEU A 8 47.31 -17.83 -14.65
N SER A 9 45.98 -17.77 -14.77
CA SER A 9 45.15 -16.73 -14.14
C SER A 9 45.19 -16.78 -12.61
N LEU A 10 45.18 -17.98 -11.99
CA LEU A 10 45.31 -18.10 -10.54
C LEU A 10 46.67 -17.62 -10.03
N ILE A 11 47.74 -17.90 -10.79
CA ILE A 11 49.10 -17.45 -10.45
C ILE A 11 49.21 -15.93 -10.54
N SER A 12 48.60 -15.29 -11.54
CA SER A 12 48.63 -13.83 -11.69
C SER A 12 47.86 -13.11 -10.57
N ILE A 13 46.73 -13.65 -10.13
CA ILE A 13 45.97 -13.14 -8.97
C ILE A 13 46.82 -13.23 -7.69
N ARG A 14 47.50 -14.37 -7.47
CA ARG A 14 48.40 -14.54 -6.32
C ARG A 14 49.63 -13.62 -6.34
N ARG A 15 50.08 -13.17 -7.51
CA ARG A 15 51.23 -12.26 -7.64
C ARG A 15 50.88 -10.82 -7.24
N ASN A 16 49.60 -10.47 -7.20
CA ASN A 16 49.12 -9.11 -6.99
C ASN A 16 47.87 -9.08 -6.08
N VAL A 17 48.01 -9.73 -4.92
CA VAL A 17 46.93 -10.00 -3.97
C VAL A 17 46.18 -8.72 -3.55
N LEU A 18 46.89 -7.61 -3.29
CA LEU A 18 46.26 -6.36 -2.84
C LEU A 18 45.28 -5.80 -3.87
N ARG A 19 45.69 -5.67 -5.13
CA ARG A 19 44.83 -5.12 -6.19
C ARG A 19 43.69 -6.07 -6.55
N SER A 20 43.96 -7.38 -6.62
CA SER A 20 42.92 -8.38 -6.86
C SER A 20 41.90 -8.43 -5.71
N PHE A 21 42.34 -8.26 -4.46
CA PHE A 21 41.44 -8.19 -3.31
C PHE A 21 40.60 -6.92 -3.30
N LEU A 22 41.21 -5.74 -3.54
CA LEU A 22 40.50 -4.46 -3.53
C LEU A 22 39.42 -4.38 -4.63
N THR A 23 39.70 -4.94 -5.81
CA THR A 23 38.74 -5.01 -6.92
C THR A 23 37.57 -5.94 -6.61
N LEU A 24 37.86 -7.12 -6.03
CA LEU A 24 36.81 -8.05 -5.60
C LEU A 24 35.94 -7.43 -4.50
N LEU A 25 36.56 -6.77 -3.52
CA LEU A 25 35.88 -6.11 -2.41
C LEU A 25 34.91 -5.03 -2.91
N GLY A 26 35.34 -4.21 -3.88
CA GLY A 26 34.48 -3.20 -4.49
C GLY A 26 33.24 -3.79 -5.16
N ILE A 27 33.41 -4.89 -5.91
CA ILE A 27 32.29 -5.58 -6.57
C ILE A 27 31.33 -6.19 -5.53
N VAL A 28 31.87 -6.86 -4.49
CA VAL A 28 31.06 -7.48 -3.44
C VAL A 28 30.23 -6.44 -2.69
N ILE A 29 30.84 -5.32 -2.27
CA ILE A 29 30.13 -4.25 -1.57
C ILE A 29 29.10 -3.59 -2.51
N GLY A 30 29.47 -3.34 -3.76
CA GLY A 30 28.57 -2.73 -4.75
C GLY A 30 27.32 -3.58 -5.00
N VAL A 31 27.50 -4.87 -5.28
CA VAL A 31 26.39 -5.80 -5.51
C VAL A 31 25.55 -6.00 -4.24
N ALA A 32 26.19 -6.10 -3.07
CA ALA A 32 25.48 -6.23 -1.79
C ALA A 32 24.59 -5.02 -1.50
N ALA A 33 25.08 -3.79 -1.72
CA ALA A 33 24.30 -2.57 -1.52
C ALA A 33 23.08 -2.50 -2.45
N VAL A 34 23.24 -2.87 -3.72
CA VAL A 34 22.13 -2.91 -4.69
C VAL A 34 21.07 -3.93 -4.27
N ILE A 35 21.47 -5.14 -3.89
CA ILE A 35 20.54 -6.19 -3.43
C ILE A 35 19.80 -5.74 -2.17
N ALA A 36 20.51 -5.15 -1.19
CA ALA A 36 19.89 -4.65 0.03
C ALA A 36 18.85 -3.56 -0.26
N MET A 37 19.20 -2.57 -1.09
CA MET A 37 18.29 -1.50 -1.48
C MET A 37 17.03 -2.03 -2.19
N LEU A 38 17.19 -2.97 -3.13
CA LEU A 38 16.07 -3.58 -3.86
C LEU A 38 15.14 -4.37 -2.92
N THR A 39 15.73 -5.11 -1.98
CA THR A 39 14.97 -5.91 -1.01
C THR A 39 14.17 -5.01 -0.07
N ILE A 40 14.78 -3.94 0.44
CA ILE A 40 14.09 -2.97 1.30
C ILE A 40 13.00 -2.23 0.52
N GLY A 41 13.28 -1.78 -0.70
CA GLY A 41 12.32 -1.03 -1.53
C GLY A 41 11.08 -1.86 -1.87
N SER A 42 11.28 -3.09 -2.34
CA SER A 42 10.19 -4.00 -2.67
C SER A 42 9.38 -4.43 -1.43
N GLY A 43 10.05 -4.74 -0.31
CA GLY A 43 9.41 -5.09 0.95
C GLY A 43 8.57 -3.94 1.53
N THR A 44 9.07 -2.70 1.45
CA THR A 44 8.34 -1.51 1.92
C THR A 44 7.12 -1.24 1.05
N THR A 45 7.25 -1.35 -0.27
CA THR A 45 6.15 -1.15 -1.22
C THR A 45 5.04 -2.19 -0.99
N ALA A 46 5.41 -3.46 -0.79
CA ALA A 46 4.47 -4.52 -0.47
C ALA A 46 3.75 -4.28 0.87
N LYS A 47 4.48 -3.82 1.89
CA LYS A 47 3.92 -3.52 3.21
C LYS A 47 2.94 -2.34 3.15
N VAL A 48 3.32 -1.24 2.51
CA VAL A 48 2.46 -0.08 2.30
C VAL A 48 1.21 -0.47 1.51
N LYS A 49 1.34 -1.27 0.44
CA LYS A 49 0.20 -1.77 -0.32
C LYS A 49 -0.72 -2.64 0.55
N SER A 50 -0.17 -3.52 1.38
CA SER A 50 -0.94 -4.34 2.33
C SER A 50 -1.71 -3.46 3.33
N ASP A 51 -1.04 -2.48 3.92
CA ASP A 51 -1.66 -1.62 4.94
C ASP A 51 -2.72 -0.70 4.33
N ILE A 52 -2.51 -0.20 3.11
CA ILE A 52 -3.55 0.50 2.33
C ILE A 52 -4.70 -0.44 1.97
N SER A 53 -4.43 -1.69 1.60
CA SER A 53 -5.48 -2.66 1.29
C SER A 53 -6.33 -3.00 2.53
N LYS A 54 -5.74 -3.00 3.73
CA LYS A 54 -6.46 -3.16 5.00
C LYS A 54 -7.38 -1.98 5.33
N LEU A 55 -7.06 -0.77 4.84
CA LEU A 55 -7.96 0.37 4.93
C LEU A 55 -9.21 0.19 4.04
N GLY A 56 -9.24 -0.84 3.19
CA GLY A 56 -10.37 -1.19 2.34
C GLY A 56 -10.26 -0.49 0.98
N SER A 57 -9.97 -1.25 -0.07
CA SER A 57 -9.80 -0.72 -1.43
C SER A 57 -11.10 -0.39 -2.17
N ASN A 58 -12.26 -0.54 -1.52
CA ASN A 58 -13.57 -0.30 -2.13
C ASN A 58 -14.64 0.03 -1.09
N LEU A 59 -14.38 1.00 -0.21
CA LEU A 59 -15.34 1.45 0.78
C LEU A 59 -16.20 2.58 0.22
N LEU A 60 -17.51 2.37 0.18
CA LEU A 60 -18.50 3.38 -0.19
C LEU A 60 -19.27 3.79 1.06
N VAL A 61 -19.03 5.01 1.55
CA VAL A 61 -19.67 5.56 2.76
C VAL A 61 -20.89 6.36 2.34
N VAL A 62 -22.08 5.87 2.70
CA VAL A 62 -23.34 6.57 2.47
C VAL A 62 -23.73 7.31 3.75
N SER A 63 -23.88 8.63 3.65
CA SER A 63 -24.34 9.50 4.74
C SER A 63 -25.65 10.17 4.32
N PRO A 64 -26.61 10.38 5.24
CA PRO A 64 -27.84 11.08 4.90
C PRO A 64 -27.51 12.51 4.48
N GLY A 65 -27.87 12.88 3.25
CA GLY A 65 -27.74 14.24 2.76
C GLY A 65 -28.66 15.18 3.53
N ARG A 66 -28.16 16.36 3.91
CA ARG A 66 -29.01 17.50 4.27
C ARG A 66 -29.73 17.95 3.00
N PRO A 67 -31.08 17.95 2.94
CA PRO A 67 -31.78 18.42 1.75
C PRO A 67 -31.44 19.90 1.51
N ALA A 68 -30.88 20.20 0.34
CA ALA A 68 -30.67 21.57 -0.10
C ALA A 68 -31.89 22.03 -0.90
N GLY A 69 -32.79 22.78 -0.26
CA GLY A 69 -33.74 23.65 -0.96
C GLY A 69 -35.02 24.01 -0.17
N PRO A 70 -35.69 25.14 -0.49
CA PRO A 70 -35.32 26.20 -1.45
C PRO A 70 -34.92 27.50 -0.73
N GLY A 71 -33.65 27.91 -0.87
CA GLY A 71 -33.14 29.19 -0.35
C GLY A 71 -31.62 29.29 -0.14
N GLY A 72 -30.87 28.18 -0.13
CA GLY A 72 -29.41 28.19 -0.02
C GLY A 72 -28.87 27.55 1.26
N PRO A 73 -27.53 27.33 1.35
CA PRO A 73 -26.93 26.31 2.21
C PRO A 73 -26.95 26.72 3.69
N GLY A 74 -28.02 26.35 4.39
CA GLY A 74 -28.17 26.61 5.83
C GLY A 74 -29.60 26.69 6.37
N GLY A 75 -30.61 26.17 5.67
CA GLY A 75 -32.00 26.16 6.17
C GLY A 75 -32.11 25.49 7.54
N LEU A 76 -32.56 26.26 8.54
CA LEU A 76 -32.39 25.98 9.97
C LEU A 76 -33.31 24.88 10.54
N ASP A 77 -34.23 24.32 9.75
CA ASP A 77 -35.33 23.49 10.27
C ASP A 77 -35.63 22.21 9.47
N GLN A 78 -34.61 21.60 8.84
CA GLN A 78 -34.78 20.28 8.24
C GLN A 78 -34.04 19.24 9.07
N ALA A 79 -34.79 18.56 9.94
CA ALA A 79 -34.32 17.35 10.61
C ALA A 79 -33.83 16.37 9.54
N VAL A 80 -32.53 16.12 9.53
CA VAL A 80 -31.91 15.12 8.65
C VAL A 80 -32.61 13.80 8.90
N ARG A 81 -33.32 13.25 7.90
CA ARG A 81 -33.95 11.94 8.03
C ARG A 81 -32.81 10.92 8.25
N PRO A 82 -32.75 10.27 9.42
CA PRO A 82 -31.74 9.24 9.64
C PRO A 82 -32.00 8.07 8.69
N LEU A 83 -30.92 7.42 8.24
CA LEU A 83 -31.05 6.14 7.52
C LEU A 83 -31.73 5.14 8.45
N ALA A 84 -32.83 4.56 8.00
CA ALA A 84 -33.56 3.55 8.77
C ALA A 84 -33.16 2.14 8.30
N ASP A 85 -33.49 1.13 9.10
CA ASP A 85 -33.19 -0.27 8.78
C ASP A 85 -33.83 -0.74 7.46
N LYS A 86 -34.94 -0.11 7.06
CA LYS A 86 -35.60 -0.32 5.77
C LYS A 86 -34.71 0.09 4.59
N ASP A 87 -33.96 1.19 4.73
CA ASP A 87 -33.05 1.68 3.70
C ASP A 87 -31.83 0.75 3.59
N LEU A 88 -31.34 0.20 4.71
CA LEU A 88 -30.31 -0.85 4.73
C LEU A 88 -30.77 -2.13 4.01
N ALA A 89 -31.99 -2.61 4.29
CA ALA A 89 -32.54 -3.80 3.66
C ALA A 89 -32.72 -3.63 2.14
N ALA A 90 -33.11 -2.43 1.69
CA ALA A 90 -33.21 -2.11 0.27
C ALA A 90 -31.81 -2.09 -0.41
N LEU A 91 -30.81 -1.52 0.25
CA LEU A 91 -29.43 -1.50 -0.24
C LEU A 91 -28.84 -2.91 -0.36
N VAL A 92 -29.06 -3.78 0.61
CA VAL A 92 -28.62 -5.19 0.56
C VAL A 92 -29.30 -5.95 -0.57
N LYS A 93 -30.57 -5.66 -0.85
CA LYS A 93 -31.36 -6.37 -1.87
C LYS A 93 -31.05 -5.93 -3.31
N HIS A 94 -30.55 -4.71 -3.51
CA HIS A 94 -30.38 -4.13 -4.85
C HIS A 94 -28.91 -3.84 -5.23
N LEU A 95 -27.97 -3.98 -4.29
CA LEU A 95 -26.54 -3.83 -4.58
C LEU A 95 -25.85 -5.20 -4.68
N ASP A 96 -25.90 -5.80 -5.87
CA ASP A 96 -25.22 -7.08 -6.16
C ASP A 96 -23.67 -6.96 -6.18
N GLY A 97 -23.14 -5.73 -6.27
CA GLY A 97 -21.70 -5.46 -6.26
C GLY A 97 -21.07 -5.29 -4.87
N ALA A 98 -21.88 -5.25 -3.81
CA ALA A 98 -21.41 -5.01 -2.46
C ALA A 98 -21.12 -6.33 -1.73
N ARG A 99 -19.84 -6.59 -1.42
CA ARG A 99 -19.43 -7.83 -0.71
C ARG A 99 -19.91 -7.86 0.74
N ALA A 100 -19.98 -6.71 1.39
CA ALA A 100 -20.47 -6.55 2.75
C ALA A 100 -21.00 -5.12 2.93
N ILE A 101 -22.14 -4.99 3.59
CA ILE A 101 -22.75 -3.70 3.94
C ILE A 101 -22.87 -3.67 5.46
N SER A 102 -22.34 -2.63 6.10
CA SER A 102 -22.40 -2.45 7.55
C SER A 102 -23.10 -1.13 7.90
N PRO A 103 -24.12 -1.13 8.76
CA PRO A 103 -24.67 0.11 9.31
C PRO A 103 -23.69 0.73 10.30
N ALA A 104 -23.60 2.06 10.31
CA ALA A 104 -22.85 2.83 11.29
C ALA A 104 -23.70 4.01 11.78
N SER A 105 -23.75 4.23 13.10
CA SER A 105 -24.49 5.33 13.71
C SER A 105 -23.56 6.17 14.56
N GLN A 106 -23.35 7.43 14.17
CA GLN A 106 -22.54 8.40 14.91
C GLN A 106 -23.41 9.57 15.33
N LYS A 107 -23.67 9.70 16.64
CA LYS A 107 -24.38 10.85 17.22
C LYS A 107 -23.36 11.82 17.80
N GLN A 108 -23.20 12.97 17.16
CA GLN A 108 -22.33 14.02 17.70
C GLN A 108 -23.07 14.75 18.84
N VAL A 109 -22.59 14.58 20.07
CA VAL A 109 -23.07 15.34 21.22
C VAL A 109 -22.22 16.61 21.32
N ARG A 110 -22.82 17.78 21.09
CA ARG A 110 -22.22 19.06 21.45
C ARG A 110 -22.50 19.30 22.93
N VAL A 111 -21.44 19.42 23.72
CA VAL A 111 -21.49 19.93 25.10
C VAL A 111 -21.49 21.45 25.05
#